data_AF-A0AAT9I084-F1
#
_entry.id   AF-A0AAT9I084-F1
#
_cell.length_a   1.000
_cell.length_b   1.000
_cell.length_c   1.000
_cell.angle_alpha   90.00
_cell.angle_beta   90.00
_cell.angle_gamma   90.00
#
_symmetry.space_group_name_H-M   'P 1'
#
loop_
_entity.id
_entity.type
_entity.pdbx_description
1 polymer ?
#
loop_
_entity_poly.entity_id
_entity_poly.type
_entity_poly.pdbx_seq_one_letter_code
_entity_poly.pdbx_strand_id
1 'polypeptide(L)'
;MDGALRLARHRPGTLVRHADYIHLLTGGVMSSLSLLVREAAIRSIVDESHAVTKKLLSQVVLDVQATNAARATRRQRHGGLAT
;
A
#
# COMPACT_ATOMS: atom_id res chain seq x y z
N MET A 1 -13.60 -0.60 -5.24
CA MET A 1 -12.44 0.12 -5.81
C MET A 1 -11.90 -0.56 -7.07
N ASP A 2 -11.70 -1.88 -7.07
CA ASP A 2 -11.10 -2.62 -8.21
C ASP A 2 -11.80 -2.35 -9.56
N GLY A 3 -13.12 -2.51 -9.63
CA GLY A 3 -13.91 -2.22 -10.85
C GLY A 3 -13.98 -0.74 -11.27
N ALA A 4 -13.48 0.19 -10.46
CA ALA A 4 -13.42 1.61 -10.80
C ALA A 4 -12.08 1.99 -11.48
N LEU A 5 -11.09 1.09 -11.51
CA LEU A 5 -9.82 1.31 -12.20
C LEU A 5 -10.02 1.18 -13.71
N ARG A 6 -10.11 2.32 -14.40
CA ARG A 6 -10.20 2.41 -15.87
C ARG A 6 -8.81 2.29 -16.51
N LEU A 7 -8.12 1.20 -16.22
CA LEU A 7 -6.79 0.89 -16.72
C LEU A 7 -6.90 -0.27 -17.72
N ALA A 8 -6.43 -0.06 -18.96
CA ALA A 8 -6.72 -0.95 -20.09
C ALA A 8 -6.29 -2.42 -19.89
N ARG A 9 -5.22 -2.67 -19.11
CA ARG A 9 -4.68 -4.01 -18.85
C ARG A 9 -5.01 -4.51 -17.45
N HIS A 10 -5.75 -3.74 -16.66
CA HIS A 10 -6.12 -4.10 -15.31
C HIS A 10 -7.25 -5.14 -15.30
N ARG A 11 -7.09 -6.18 -14.48
CA ARG A 11 -8.07 -7.26 -14.36
C ARG A 11 -8.85 -7.11 -13.04
N PRO A 12 -10.19 -7.18 -13.06
CA PRO A 12 -10.97 -7.24 -11.83
C PRO A 12 -10.48 -8.36 -10.90
N GLY A 13 -10.38 -8.07 -9.61
CA GLY A 13 -9.91 -8.99 -8.58
C GLY A 13 -8.40 -8.91 -8.33
N THR A 14 -7.65 -8.13 -9.10
CA THR A 14 -6.20 -7.93 -8.88
C THR A 14 -5.91 -7.32 -7.51
N LEU A 15 -6.73 -6.36 -7.06
CA LEU A 15 -6.55 -5.76 -5.73
C LEU A 15 -6.87 -6.76 -4.62
N VAL A 16 -7.90 -7.59 -4.80
CA VAL A 16 -8.27 -8.65 -3.86
C VAL A 16 -7.16 -9.70 -3.74
N ARG A 17 -6.56 -10.10 -4.88
CA ARG A 17 -5.40 -11.01 -4.91
C ARG A 17 -4.19 -10.47 -4.14
N HIS A 18 -4.09 -9.15 -3.99
CA HIS A 18 -3.02 -8.49 -3.26
C HIS A 18 -3.47 -7.91 -1.91
N ALA A 19 -4.64 -8.30 -1.39
CA ALA A 19 -5.25 -7.72 -0.20
C ALA A 19 -4.30 -7.75 1.01
N ASP A 20 -3.65 -8.88 1.31
CA ASP A 20 -2.73 -8.99 2.44
C ASP A 20 -1.53 -8.04 2.32
N TYR A 21 -1.00 -7.92 1.10
CA TYR A 21 0.13 -7.02 0.83
C TYR A 21 -0.27 -5.55 0.92
N ILE A 22 -1.45 -5.21 0.40
CA ILE A 22 -2.03 -3.87 0.52
C ILE A 22 -2.32 -3.54 1.98
N HIS A 23 -2.83 -4.49 2.76
CA HIS A 23 -3.08 -4.31 4.19
C HIS A 23 -1.77 -4.05 4.95
N LEU A 24 -0.71 -4.81 4.64
CA LEU A 24 0.63 -4.60 5.19
C LEU A 24 1.15 -3.18 4.91
N LEU A 25 1.02 -2.69 3.68
CA LEU A 25 1.49 -1.35 3.31
C LEU A 25 0.68 -0.24 3.99
N THR A 26 -0.63 -0.44 4.12
CA THR A 26 -1.56 0.58 4.63
C THR A 26 -1.75 0.55 6.14
N GLY A 27 -1.32 -0.52 6.82
CA GLY A 27 -1.64 -0.77 8.23
C GLY A 27 -3.15 -0.83 8.49
N GLY A 28 -3.96 -1.17 7.49
CA GLY A 28 -5.42 -1.19 7.58
C GLY A 28 -6.10 0.18 7.48
N VAL A 29 -5.37 1.26 7.22
CA VAL A 29 -5.95 2.61 7.12
C VAL A 29 -6.59 2.83 5.74
N MET A 30 -7.89 3.11 5.73
CA MET A 30 -8.66 3.26 4.48
C MET A 30 -8.21 4.45 3.61
N SER A 31 -7.82 5.57 4.22
CA SER A 31 -7.28 6.71 3.47
C SER A 31 -5.95 6.36 2.80
N SER A 32 -5.09 5.61 3.49
CA SER A 32 -3.84 5.08 2.93
C SER A 32 -4.09 4.07 1.81
N LEU A 33 -5.14 3.24 1.90
CA LEU A 33 -5.55 2.35 0.79
C LEU A 33 -5.89 3.14 -0.47
N SER A 34 -6.71 4.19 -0.33
CA SER A 34 -7.10 5.03 -1.46
C SER A 34 -5.89 5.72 -2.11
N LEU A 35 -5.01 6.30 -1.28
CA LEU A 35 -3.77 6.90 -1.73
C LEU A 35 -2.87 5.89 -2.45
N LEU A 36 -2.66 4.72 -1.86
CA LEU A 36 -1.82 3.65 -2.42
C LEU A 36 -2.29 3.22 -3.81
N VAL A 37 -3.59 2.94 -3.95
CA VAL A 37 -4.16 2.49 -5.23
C VAL A 37 -4.11 3.60 -6.27
N ARG A 38 -4.39 4.86 -5.88
CA ARG A 38 -4.30 6.02 -6.78
C ARG A 38 -2.88 6.22 -7.30
N GLU A 39 -1.88 6.24 -6.42
CA GLU A 39 -0.48 6.45 -6.80
C GLU A 39 0.05 5.30 -7.67
N ALA A 40 -0.28 4.05 -7.35
CA ALA A 40 0.08 2.90 -8.18
C ALA A 40 -0.58 2.97 -9.56
N ALA A 41 -1.84 3.42 -9.65
CA ALA A 41 -2.54 3.60 -10.91
C ALA A 41 -1.89 4.70 -11.76
N ILE A 42 -1.54 5.85 -11.17
CA ILE A 42 -0.84 6.94 -11.85
C ILE A 42 0.50 6.44 -12.41
N ARG A 43 1.28 5.71 -11.61
CA ARG A 43 2.55 5.13 -12.06
C ARG A 43 2.37 4.14 -13.21
N SER A 44 1.29 3.36 -13.19
CA SER A 44 0.98 2.44 -14.30
C SER A 44 0.69 3.14 -15.63
N ILE A 45 0.27 4.42 -15.58
CA ILE A 45 0.07 5.23 -16.78
C ILE A 45 1.41 5.76 -17.27
N VAL A 46 2.27 6.22 -16.34
CA VAL A 46 3.59 6.78 -16.66
C VAL A 46 4.55 5.71 -17.19
N ASP A 47 4.51 4.50 -16.64
CA ASP A 47 5.33 3.37 -17.13
C ASP A 47 4.67 2.59 -18.27
N GLU A 48 3.55 3.12 -18.79
CA GLU A 48 2.70 2.56 -19.83
C GLU A 48 2.11 1.18 -19.50
N SER A 49 2.33 0.56 -18.34
CA SER A 49 1.84 -0.80 -18.03
C SER A 49 0.31 -0.90 -17.96
N HIS A 50 -0.40 0.20 -17.70
CA HIS A 50 -1.87 0.26 -17.61
C HIS A 50 -2.49 -0.84 -16.73
N ALA A 51 -1.82 -1.25 -15.66
CA ALA A 51 -2.34 -2.19 -14.67
C ALA A 51 -1.71 -1.94 -13.29
N VAL A 52 -2.47 -2.09 -12.22
CA VAL A 52 -1.89 -2.06 -10.86
C VAL A 52 -1.18 -3.39 -10.62
N THR A 53 0.10 -3.33 -10.25
CA THR A 53 0.91 -4.50 -9.95
C THR A 53 1.50 -4.43 -8.55
N LYS A 54 1.88 -5.59 -7.98
CA LYS A 54 2.61 -5.63 -6.70
C LYS A 54 3.88 -4.78 -6.70
N LYS A 55 4.58 -4.70 -7.84
CA LYS A 55 5.76 -3.83 -8.04
C LYS A 55 5.38 -2.35 -7.91
N LEU A 56 4.31 -1.90 -8.56
CA LEU A 56 3.91 -0.51 -8.46
C LEU A 56 3.45 -0.13 -7.06
N LEU A 57 2.71 -1.04 -6.40
CA LEU A 57 2.31 -0.90 -4.99
C LEU A 57 3.53 -0.75 -4.07
N SER A 58 4.61 -1.52 -4.28
CA SER A 58 5.81 -1.46 -3.43
C SER A 58 6.62 -0.17 -3.58
N GLN A 59 6.39 0.60 -4.64
CA GLN A 59 7.13 1.83 -4.89
C GLN A 59 6.43 3.07 -4.31
N VAL A 60 5.21 2.92 -3.79
CA VAL A 60 4.46 4.00 -3.12
C VAL A 60 4.87 4.04 -1.66
N VAL A 61 5.33 5.20 -1.19
CA VAL A 61 5.68 5.45 0.20
C VAL A 61 4.47 6.08 0.90
N LEU A 62 4.08 5.54 2.05
CA LEU A 62 2.94 6.04 2.83
C LEU A 62 3.38 6.51 4.22
N ASP A 63 2.86 7.65 4.68
CA ASP A 63 3.18 8.21 6.00
C ASP A 63 2.78 7.28 7.15
N VAL A 64 1.75 6.46 6.96
CA VAL A 64 1.31 5.45 7.93
C VAL A 64 2.41 4.43 8.22
N GLN A 65 3.26 4.11 7.24
CA GLN A 65 4.38 3.19 7.42
C GLN A 65 5.45 3.81 8.31
N ALA A 66 5.78 5.09 8.08
CA ALA A 66 6.71 5.84 8.94
C ALA A 66 6.17 5.96 10.37
N THR A 67 4.88 6.25 10.51
CA THR A 67 4.20 6.34 11.81
C THR A 67 4.21 5.00 12.55
N ASN A 68 3.92 3.90 11.87
CA ASN A 68 3.91 2.56 12.46
C ASN A 68 5.32 2.10 12.86
N ALA A 69 6.33 2.39 12.03
CA ALA A 69 7.73 2.13 12.37
C ALA A 69 8.16 2.89 13.63
N ALA A 70 7.83 4.19 13.72
CA ALA A 70 8.12 5.00 14.90
C ALA A 70 7.44 4.44 16.18
N ARG A 71 6.18 4.01 16.07
CA ARG A 71 5.45 3.36 17.17
C ARG A 71 6.10 2.05 17.60
N ALA A 72 6.51 1.21 16.65
CA ALA A 72 7.18 -0.06 16.93
C ALA A 72 8.51 0.16 17.69
N THR A 73 9.33 1.11 17.24
CA THR A 73 10.58 1.49 17.92
C THR A 73 10.32 2.00 19.34
N ARG A 74 9.29 2.83 19.54
CA ARG A 74 8.91 3.31 20.88
C ARG A 74 8.52 2.16 21.81
N ARG A 75 7.78 1.17 21.30
CA ARG A 75 7.38 -0.02 22.07
C ARG A 75 8.58 -0.88 22.47
N GLN A 76 9.52 -1.10 21.56
CA GLN A 76 10.76 -1.83 21.84
C GLN A 76 11.58 -1.18 22.95
N ARG A 77 11.71 0.16 22.92
CA ARG A 77 12.44 0.92 23.95
C ARG A 77 11.82 0.83 25.34
N HIS A 78 10.48 0.77 25.44
CA HIS A 78 9.79 0.60 26.72
C HIS A 78 9.83 -0.85 27.24
N GLY A 79 9.90 -1.84 26.35
CA GLY A 79 10.00 -3.25 26.74
C GLY A 79 11.38 -3.68 27.24
N GLY A 80 12.43 -2.90 27.00
CA GLY A 80 13.82 -3.22 27.37
C GLY A 80 14.26 -2.76 28.76
N LEU A 81 13.41 -2.08 29.54
CA LEU A 81 13.77 -1.57 30.89
C LEU A 81 13.27 -2.45 32.05
N ALA A 82 12.79 -3.66 31.78
CA ALA A 82 12.12 -4.51 32.77
C ALA A 82 12.87 -5.81 33.15
N THR A 83 14.21 -5.85 32.98
CA THR A 83 15.05 -7.02 33.37
C THR A 83 16.12 -6.63 34.37
#